data_AF-A0A9W6BA76-F1
#
_entry.id   AF-A0A9W6BA76-F1
#
_cell.length_a   1.000
_cell.length_b   1.000
_cell.length_c   1.000
_cell.angle_alpha   90.00
_cell.angle_beta   90.00
_cell.angle_gamma   90.00
#
_symmetry.space_group_name_H-M   'P 1'
#
loop_
_entity.id
_entity.type
_entity.pdbx_description
1 polymer ?
#
loop_
_entity_poly.entity_id
_entity_poly.type
_entity_poly.pdbx_seq_one_letter_code
_entity_poly.pdbx_strand_id
1 'polypeptide(L)'
;MVPDVAEHARFFDHLVELVPPRFYYDDDARVNTRFLKKEAREELKADVKFKAKIAKLEKLDPDKAVTTLELQRRKAQGKADVNGADCLEPSGTGNTIAAAKPGKDGQAAGAPAATGLNLQLSGASMSRNELLERLHKKVEEARQRRKASEETAAKAKEWKQNALRGNVDGKQQQQQQGKQQQGKQQQQLAGSKRKGAAGEEPAAAGGKQAKPQAQGQGQGAKKARREDPTAAGGAGSGGEEQPDFKFARIEVEEGGRHGKAGRRPPKQVLLKQAEAKKAELEALADTEEGKAKAQQAAWKAALARASGEKVLDDPKLLRKSLKRESKLREKHGKAWQERMAAQQEAQAARQTKRKENLAARRQTKLDNKKAKREKKLLRPGFEGRKEGFIATGPAGGGSK
;
A
#
# COMPACT_ATOMS: atom_id res chain seq x y z
N MET A 1 -11.42 70.59 -15.86
CA MET A 1 -11.86 69.24 -15.47
C MET A 1 -10.76 68.67 -14.57
N VAL A 2 -10.97 68.68 -13.26
CA VAL A 2 -10.08 67.97 -12.34
C VAL A 2 -10.59 66.53 -12.35
N PRO A 3 -9.86 65.57 -12.95
CA PRO A 3 -10.28 64.17 -12.90
C PRO A 3 -10.42 63.76 -11.42
N ASP A 4 -11.51 63.07 -11.12
CA ASP A 4 -11.82 62.64 -9.76
C ASP A 4 -10.75 61.63 -9.32
N VAL A 5 -10.22 61.80 -8.11
CA VAL A 5 -9.20 60.89 -7.55
C VAL A 5 -9.73 59.45 -7.52
N ALA A 6 -11.06 59.28 -7.38
CA ALA A 6 -11.72 57.99 -7.48
C ALA A 6 -11.61 57.33 -8.88
N GLU A 7 -11.61 58.12 -9.96
CA GLU A 7 -11.45 57.61 -11.33
C GLU A 7 -10.02 57.11 -11.56
N HIS A 8 -9.03 57.84 -11.05
CA HIS A 8 -7.64 57.40 -11.08
C HIS A 8 -7.41 56.12 -10.27
N ALA A 9 -8.00 56.02 -9.08
CA ALA A 9 -7.92 54.79 -8.28
C ALA A 9 -8.48 53.58 -9.03
N ARG A 10 -9.67 53.72 -9.66
CA ARG A 10 -10.27 52.67 -10.49
C ARG A 10 -9.40 52.30 -11.70
N PHE A 11 -8.77 53.28 -12.35
CA PHE A 11 -7.85 53.03 -13.47
C PHE A 11 -6.64 52.19 -13.03
N PHE A 12 -6.03 52.52 -11.90
CA PHE A 12 -4.92 51.74 -11.35
C PHE A 12 -5.35 50.35 -10.90
N ASP A 13 -6.56 50.22 -10.32
CA ASP A 13 -7.12 48.92 -9.95
C ASP A 13 -7.29 48.03 -11.20
N HIS A 14 -7.86 48.55 -12.28
CA HIS A 14 -7.98 47.83 -13.55
C HIS A 14 -6.63 47.44 -14.17
N LEU A 15 -5.60 48.29 -14.01
CA LEU A 15 -4.26 47.98 -14.49
C LEU A 15 -3.63 46.81 -13.72
N VAL A 16 -3.89 46.71 -12.42
CA VAL A 16 -3.44 45.59 -11.57
C VAL A 16 -4.26 44.32 -11.84
N GLU A 17 -5.52 44.44 -12.22
CA GLU A 17 -6.37 43.31 -12.63
C GLU A 17 -5.92 42.65 -13.93
N LEU A 18 -5.32 43.41 -14.85
CA LEU A 18 -4.89 42.90 -16.15
C LEU A 18 -3.68 41.95 -16.04
N VAL A 19 -2.91 42.05 -14.96
CA VAL A 19 -1.74 41.21 -14.73
C VAL A 19 -2.17 39.95 -13.97
N PRO A 20 -1.96 38.73 -14.50
CA PRO A 20 -2.43 37.51 -13.85
C PRO A 20 -1.90 37.36 -12.41
N PRO A 21 -2.75 36.90 -11.46
CA PRO A 21 -2.40 36.83 -10.04
C PRO A 21 -1.23 35.88 -9.75
N ARG A 22 -0.96 34.93 -10.65
CA ARG A 22 0.15 33.98 -10.58
C ARG A 22 1.53 34.65 -10.52
N PHE A 23 1.68 35.89 -11.00
CA PHE A 23 2.96 36.61 -10.96
C PHE A 23 3.20 37.34 -9.63
N TYR A 24 2.15 37.55 -8.83
CA TYR A 24 2.25 38.19 -7.51
C TYR A 24 2.20 37.19 -6.35
N TYR A 25 1.65 36.00 -6.57
CA TYR A 25 1.49 34.98 -5.55
C TYR A 25 2.15 33.66 -5.95
N ASP A 26 3.23 33.33 -5.24
CA ASP A 26 3.89 32.02 -5.32
C ASP A 26 3.09 30.97 -4.53
N ASP A 27 1.95 30.52 -5.07
CA ASP A 27 1.14 29.45 -4.45
C ASP A 27 1.77 28.05 -4.63
N ASP A 28 2.89 27.95 -5.36
CA ASP A 28 3.59 26.71 -5.67
C ASP A 28 4.61 26.30 -4.60
N ALA A 29 4.21 26.30 -3.33
CA ALA A 29 4.96 25.61 -2.28
C ALA A 29 4.90 24.10 -2.52
N ARG A 30 5.75 23.61 -3.42
CA ARG A 30 5.86 22.20 -3.81
C ARG A 30 6.34 21.37 -2.61
N VAL A 31 5.39 20.78 -1.88
CA VAL A 31 5.69 19.88 -0.77
C VAL A 31 6.44 18.66 -1.29
N ASN A 32 7.64 18.42 -0.78
CA ASN A 32 8.47 17.30 -1.21
C ASN A 32 7.90 15.96 -0.72
N THR A 33 7.11 15.30 -1.58
CA THR A 33 6.42 14.04 -1.27
C THR A 33 7.33 12.82 -1.03
N ARG A 34 8.65 12.98 -1.15
CA ARG A 34 9.62 11.87 -1.04
C ARG A 34 9.84 11.40 0.39
N PHE A 35 9.66 12.29 1.37
CA PHE A 35 9.94 12.02 2.79
C PHE A 35 8.68 11.80 3.64
N LEU A 36 7.49 11.85 3.04
CA LEU A 36 6.24 11.56 3.73
C LEU A 36 5.99 10.05 3.86
N LYS A 37 5.40 9.65 5.00
CA LYS A 37 4.88 8.29 5.20
C LYS A 37 3.90 7.93 4.07
N LYS A 38 3.79 6.65 3.72
CA LYS A 38 3.02 6.19 2.55
C LYS A 38 1.57 6.68 2.56
N GLU A 39 0.91 6.64 3.72
CA GLU A 39 -0.47 7.07 3.92
C GLU A 39 -0.61 8.58 3.67
N ALA A 40 0.17 9.40 4.38
CA ALA A 40 0.22 10.85 4.17
C ALA A 40 0.56 11.25 2.72
N ARG A 41 1.38 10.45 2.02
CA ARG A 41 1.69 10.67 0.60
C ARG A 41 0.50 10.35 -0.31
N GLU A 42 -0.29 9.34 0.01
CA GLU A 42 -1.49 8.96 -0.75
C GLU A 42 -2.63 9.96 -0.52
N GLU A 43 -2.80 10.42 0.73
CA GLU A 43 -3.73 11.49 1.11
C GLU A 43 -3.40 12.80 0.41
N LEU A 44 -2.15 13.28 0.50
CA LEU A 44 -1.72 14.50 -0.21
C LEU A 44 -1.94 14.39 -1.73
N LYS A 45 -1.71 13.22 -2.32
CA LYS A 45 -2.00 12.99 -3.74
C LYS A 45 -3.49 12.97 -4.06
N ALA A 46 -4.33 12.45 -3.16
CA ALA A 46 -5.78 12.48 -3.30
C ALA A 46 -6.31 13.90 -3.20
N ASP A 47 -5.82 14.68 -2.24
CA ASP A 47 -6.18 16.09 -2.04
C ASP A 47 -5.76 16.95 -3.22
N VAL A 48 -4.55 16.77 -3.74
CA VAL A 48 -4.09 17.48 -4.95
C VAL A 48 -4.99 17.14 -6.14
N LYS A 49 -5.40 15.87 -6.31
CA LYS A 49 -6.33 15.48 -7.38
C LYS A 49 -7.72 16.07 -7.18
N PHE A 50 -8.21 16.12 -5.95
CA PHE A 50 -9.52 16.69 -5.62
C PHE A 50 -9.53 18.21 -5.85
N LYS A 51 -8.53 18.92 -5.32
CA LYS A 51 -8.31 20.36 -5.55
C LYS A 51 -8.15 20.68 -7.03
N ALA A 52 -7.42 19.85 -7.79
CA ALA A 52 -7.31 20.03 -9.25
C ALA A 52 -8.63 19.81 -10.00
N LYS A 53 -9.54 18.96 -9.50
CA LYS A 53 -10.89 18.82 -10.06
C LYS A 53 -11.74 20.04 -9.73
N ILE A 54 -11.70 20.52 -8.49
CA ILE A 54 -12.40 21.73 -8.06
C ILE A 54 -11.91 22.93 -8.86
N ALA A 55 -10.61 23.17 -8.95
CA ALA A 55 -10.05 24.28 -9.72
C ALA A 55 -10.42 24.24 -11.21
N LYS A 56 -10.60 23.04 -11.79
CA LYS A 56 -11.12 22.91 -13.16
C LYS A 56 -12.58 23.30 -13.26
N LEU A 57 -13.40 22.94 -12.27
CA LEU A 57 -14.81 23.36 -12.22
C LEU A 57 -14.91 24.87 -12.00
N GLU A 58 -14.15 25.42 -11.06
CA GLU A 58 -14.12 26.86 -10.77
C GLU A 58 -13.59 27.68 -11.94
N LYS A 59 -12.65 27.16 -12.74
CA LYS A 59 -12.21 27.79 -13.98
C LYS A 59 -13.31 27.86 -15.05
N LEU A 60 -14.30 26.96 -14.98
CA LEU A 60 -15.41 26.90 -15.93
C LEU A 60 -16.64 27.72 -15.47
N ASP A 61 -16.66 28.17 -14.21
CA ASP A 61 -17.75 28.96 -13.64
C ASP A 61 -17.42 30.47 -13.74
N PRO A 62 -18.14 31.28 -14.54
CA PRO A 62 -17.85 32.70 -14.70
C PRO A 62 -18.04 33.50 -13.41
N ASP A 63 -18.95 33.07 -12.54
CA ASP A 63 -19.25 33.72 -11.25
C ASP A 63 -18.14 33.53 -10.21
N LYS A 64 -17.19 32.61 -10.45
CA LYS A 64 -16.07 32.32 -9.53
C LYS A 64 -14.74 32.88 -10.04
N ALA A 65 -14.74 33.70 -11.08
CA ALA A 65 -13.54 34.38 -11.56
C ALA A 65 -13.05 35.38 -10.49
N VAL A 66 -11.89 35.09 -9.87
CA VAL A 66 -11.32 35.93 -8.81
C VAL A 66 -10.34 36.93 -9.41
N THR A 67 -10.50 38.22 -9.11
CA THR A 67 -9.56 39.27 -9.53
C THR A 67 -8.31 39.31 -8.64
N THR A 68 -7.22 39.89 -9.13
CA THR A 68 -5.95 39.95 -8.38
C THR A 68 -6.08 40.70 -7.06
N LEU A 69 -6.83 41.79 -7.05
CA LEU A 69 -7.13 42.60 -5.87
C LEU A 69 -8.08 41.87 -4.90
N GLU A 70 -9.04 41.10 -5.40
CA GLU A 70 -9.93 40.26 -4.58
C GLU A 70 -9.11 39.20 -3.82
N LEU A 71 -8.15 38.54 -4.51
CA LEU A 71 -7.18 37.63 -3.88
C LEU A 71 -6.34 38.34 -2.81
N GLN A 72 -5.89 39.58 -3.08
CA GLN A 72 -5.13 40.38 -2.11
C GLN A 72 -5.95 40.70 -0.85
N ARG A 73 -7.20 41.13 -1.03
CA ARG A 73 -8.14 41.43 0.07
C ARG A 73 -8.46 40.18 0.87
N ARG A 74 -8.76 39.07 0.22
CA ARG A 74 -9.02 37.77 0.89
C ARG A 74 -7.82 37.28 1.69
N LYS A 75 -6.60 37.45 1.16
CA LYS A 75 -5.37 37.08 1.86
C LYS A 75 -5.07 38.04 3.03
N ALA A 76 -5.37 39.32 2.89
CA ALA A 76 -5.26 40.30 3.98
C ALA A 76 -6.27 40.01 5.09
N GLN A 77 -7.52 39.67 4.75
CA GLN A 77 -8.54 39.22 5.70
C GLN A 77 -8.12 37.92 6.40
N GLY A 78 -7.66 36.92 5.66
CA GLY A 78 -7.14 35.68 6.24
C GLY A 78 -5.87 35.87 7.10
N LYS A 79 -5.14 36.97 6.95
CA LYS A 79 -4.06 37.37 7.88
C LYS A 79 -4.59 38.14 9.09
N ALA A 80 -5.60 38.98 8.92
CA ALA A 80 -6.26 39.69 10.01
C ALA A 80 -6.96 38.73 10.98
N ASP A 81 -7.58 37.66 10.49
CA ASP A 81 -8.22 36.63 11.32
C ASP A 81 -7.21 35.78 12.13
N VAL A 82 -5.96 35.68 11.66
CA VAL A 82 -4.87 34.98 12.37
C VAL A 82 -4.17 35.88 13.39
N ASN A 83 -4.24 37.20 13.22
CA ASN A 83 -3.67 38.19 14.14
C ASN A 83 -4.68 38.70 15.19
N GLY A 84 -5.88 38.13 15.27
CA GLY A 84 -6.93 38.49 16.23
C GLY A 84 -6.89 37.75 17.58
N ALA A 85 -5.88 36.90 17.81
CA ALA A 85 -5.69 36.21 19.08
C ALA A 85 -4.22 36.33 19.53
N ASP A 86 -4.03 37.01 20.67
CA ASP A 86 -2.82 37.19 21.49
C ASP A 86 -1.71 38.15 20.98
N CYS A 87 -1.91 39.43 21.32
CA CYS A 87 -1.09 40.27 22.20
C CYS A 87 0.42 39.95 22.42
N LEU A 88 1.23 41.01 22.20
CA LEU A 88 2.57 41.33 22.75
C LEU A 88 3.81 41.08 21.85
N GLU A 89 4.11 42.11 21.06
CA GLU A 89 5.49 42.51 20.68
C GLU A 89 6.30 42.92 21.92
N PRO A 90 7.65 42.89 21.84
CA PRO A 90 8.31 44.18 21.93
C PRO A 90 9.35 44.45 20.83
N SER A 91 9.25 45.67 20.33
CA SER A 91 10.21 46.42 19.53
C SER A 91 11.61 46.52 20.14
N GLY A 92 12.64 46.67 19.29
CA GLY A 92 13.73 47.59 19.60
C GLY A 92 15.09 47.27 18.98
N THR A 93 15.66 48.29 18.31
CA THR A 93 17.05 48.48 17.86
C THR A 93 17.46 47.74 16.57
N GLY A 94 17.75 48.38 15.43
CA GLY A 94 18.16 49.76 15.15
C GLY A 94 19.68 49.88 15.16
N ASN A 95 20.35 49.64 14.02
CA ASN A 95 21.60 50.31 13.71
C ASN A 95 21.88 50.34 12.20
N THR A 96 21.95 51.55 11.66
CA THR A 96 22.38 51.89 10.30
C THR A 96 23.73 52.59 10.38
N ILE A 97 24.78 52.08 9.73
CA ILE A 97 25.99 52.86 9.41
C ILE A 97 26.50 52.53 8.00
N ALA A 98 26.32 53.52 7.13
CA ALA A 98 27.22 54.08 6.11
C ALA A 98 28.05 53.21 5.12
N ALA A 99 27.72 53.39 3.83
CA ALA A 99 28.55 53.95 2.75
C ALA A 99 29.89 53.33 2.27
N ALA A 100 29.86 52.93 0.98
CA ALA A 100 30.78 53.26 -0.14
C ALA A 100 32.17 52.57 -0.38
N LYS A 101 32.16 51.64 -1.37
CA LYS A 101 33.07 51.41 -2.56
C LYS A 101 34.61 51.16 -2.40
N PRO A 102 35.38 50.70 -3.44
CA PRO A 102 35.17 49.65 -4.48
C PRO A 102 36.41 48.71 -4.74
N GLY A 103 36.19 47.56 -5.42
CA GLY A 103 37.10 46.88 -6.38
C GLY A 103 38.40 46.16 -5.94
N LYS A 104 38.52 44.85 -6.20
CA LYS A 104 39.64 44.22 -6.94
C LYS A 104 39.45 42.71 -7.19
N ASP A 105 39.95 42.30 -8.34
CA ASP A 105 39.98 40.97 -8.96
C ASP A 105 40.76 39.90 -8.17
N GLY A 106 40.46 38.62 -8.41
CA GLY A 106 41.37 37.53 -8.04
C GLY A 106 40.77 36.13 -7.88
N GLN A 107 40.61 35.44 -9.01
CA GLN A 107 40.84 33.99 -9.22
C GLN A 107 40.55 33.00 -8.07
N ALA A 108 39.49 32.20 -8.20
CA ALA A 108 39.37 30.90 -7.53
C ALA A 108 39.32 29.78 -8.58
N ALA A 109 40.29 28.88 -8.48
CA ALA A 109 40.52 27.74 -9.37
C ALA A 109 39.36 26.74 -9.35
N GLY A 110 38.98 26.29 -10.54
CA GLY A 110 37.96 25.28 -10.76
C GLY A 110 38.46 23.84 -10.64
N ALA A 111 37.58 22.98 -10.12
CA ALA A 111 37.54 21.55 -10.39
C ALA A 111 36.24 21.25 -11.19
N PRO A 112 36.29 20.41 -12.24
CA PRO A 112 35.32 20.45 -13.33
C PRO A 112 34.03 19.68 -13.01
N ALA A 113 32.93 20.43 -12.84
CA ALA A 113 31.58 19.89 -12.90
C ALA A 113 31.14 19.74 -14.37
N ALA A 114 30.70 18.53 -14.72
CA ALA A 114 29.79 18.17 -15.81
C ALA A 114 29.92 19.02 -17.10
N THR A 115 30.59 18.44 -18.10
CA THR A 115 30.44 18.80 -19.52
C THR A 115 28.96 19.00 -19.86
N GLY A 116 28.58 20.28 -19.87
CA GLY A 116 27.38 20.76 -20.51
C GLY A 116 27.39 20.32 -21.97
N LEU A 117 26.19 20.04 -22.45
CA LEU A 117 25.92 19.72 -23.85
C LEU A 117 26.40 20.90 -24.70
N ASN A 118 27.64 20.84 -25.19
CA ASN A 118 28.14 21.76 -26.18
C ASN A 118 27.44 21.41 -27.50
N LEU A 119 26.31 22.08 -27.75
CA LEU A 119 25.64 22.02 -29.02
C LEU A 119 26.41 22.94 -29.97
N GLN A 120 27.47 22.40 -30.58
CA GLN A 120 28.12 23.00 -31.73
C GLN A 120 27.07 23.15 -32.84
N LEU A 121 26.46 24.33 -32.92
CA LEU A 121 25.59 24.73 -34.02
C LEU A 121 26.47 25.25 -35.17
N SER A 122 27.37 24.40 -35.65
CA SER A 122 28.23 24.68 -36.80
C SER A 122 28.20 23.48 -37.75
N GLY A 123 27.15 23.45 -38.55
CA GLY A 123 26.91 22.46 -39.60
C GLY A 123 25.53 22.75 -40.18
N ALA A 124 25.45 22.85 -41.50
CA ALA A 124 24.28 23.28 -42.29
C ALA A 124 22.93 22.90 -41.67
N SER A 125 21.96 23.83 -41.70
CA SER A 125 20.61 23.65 -41.18
C SER A 125 19.92 22.46 -41.86
N MET A 126 20.03 21.27 -41.26
CA MET A 126 19.33 20.07 -41.70
C MET A 126 17.84 20.37 -41.74
N SER A 127 17.17 19.95 -42.80
CA SER A 127 15.75 20.28 -42.99
C SER A 127 14.92 19.73 -41.82
N ARG A 128 13.82 20.40 -41.47
CA ARG A 128 12.94 19.98 -40.35
C ARG A 128 12.52 18.51 -40.47
N ASN A 129 12.37 18.03 -41.70
CA ASN A 129 12.01 16.65 -42.01
C ASN A 129 13.16 15.69 -41.68
N GLU A 130 14.41 16.02 -42.05
CA GLU A 130 15.59 15.24 -41.67
C GLU A 130 15.79 15.19 -40.15
N LEU A 131 15.46 16.28 -39.44
CA LEU A 131 15.51 16.31 -37.97
C LEU A 131 14.45 15.38 -37.36
N LEU A 132 13.22 15.38 -37.91
CA LEU A 132 12.15 14.50 -37.47
C LEU A 132 12.45 13.03 -37.75
N GLU A 133 13.02 12.72 -38.91
CA GLU A 133 13.45 11.36 -39.25
C GLU A 133 14.58 10.87 -38.35
N ARG A 134 15.55 11.75 -38.05
CA ARG A 134 16.64 11.43 -37.13
C ARG A 134 16.14 11.26 -35.70
N LEU A 135 15.14 12.05 -35.27
CA LEU A 135 14.47 11.88 -33.99
C LEU A 135 13.73 10.53 -33.94
N HIS A 136 12.96 10.18 -34.97
CA HIS A 136 12.26 8.90 -35.05
C HIS A 136 13.23 7.71 -34.99
N LYS A 137 14.30 7.72 -35.80
CA LYS A 137 15.35 6.69 -35.74
C LYS A 137 16.00 6.59 -34.36
N LYS A 138 16.26 7.72 -33.69
CA LYS A 138 16.85 7.74 -32.34
C LYS A 138 15.88 7.28 -31.25
N VAL A 139 14.58 7.52 -31.41
CA VAL A 139 13.54 6.99 -30.52
C VAL A 139 13.37 5.49 -30.71
N GLU A 140 13.40 4.99 -31.95
CA GLU A 140 13.36 3.57 -32.27
C GLU A 140 14.59 2.82 -31.75
N GLU A 141 15.79 3.38 -31.96
CA GLU A 141 17.03 2.86 -31.38
C GLU A 141 16.97 2.83 -29.84
N ALA A 142 16.39 3.86 -29.21
CA ALA A 142 16.17 3.87 -27.76
C ALA A 142 15.13 2.84 -27.30
N ARG A 143 14.13 2.52 -28.13
CA ARG A 143 13.14 1.44 -27.86
C ARG A 143 13.78 0.05 -28.01
N GLN A 144 14.60 -0.14 -29.05
CA GLN A 144 15.37 -1.37 -29.28
C GLN A 144 16.40 -1.62 -28.16
N ARG A 145 17.14 -0.58 -27.75
CA ARG A 145 18.10 -0.64 -26.61
C ARG A 145 17.45 -1.01 -25.28
N ARG A 146 16.15 -0.78 -25.12
CA ARG A 146 15.36 -1.17 -23.94
C ARG A 146 14.68 -2.54 -24.09
N LYS A 147 14.91 -3.26 -25.20
CA LYS A 147 14.20 -4.50 -25.57
C LYS A 147 12.67 -4.37 -25.49
N ALA A 148 12.13 -3.20 -25.82
CA ALA A 148 10.71 -3.02 -26.09
C ALA A 148 10.45 -3.34 -27.57
N SER A 149 10.66 -4.60 -27.98
CA SER A 149 10.29 -5.02 -29.33
C SER A 149 8.77 -4.90 -29.50
N GLU A 150 8.31 -4.61 -30.72
CA GLU A 150 6.88 -4.50 -31.01
C GLU A 150 6.10 -5.75 -30.58
N GLU A 151 6.74 -6.92 -30.62
CA GLU A 151 6.20 -8.17 -30.11
C GLU A 151 5.93 -8.17 -28.60
N THR A 152 6.79 -7.55 -27.79
CA THR A 152 6.54 -7.42 -26.33
C THR A 152 5.41 -6.45 -26.04
N ALA A 153 5.28 -5.38 -26.84
CA ALA A 153 4.17 -4.45 -26.76
C ALA A 153 2.86 -5.06 -27.29
N ALA A 154 2.92 -5.89 -28.33
CA ALA A 154 1.79 -6.64 -28.87
C ALA A 154 1.30 -7.69 -27.86
N LYS A 155 2.21 -8.48 -27.25
CA LYS A 155 1.89 -9.42 -26.17
C LYS A 155 1.25 -8.72 -24.96
N ALA A 156 1.70 -7.52 -24.61
CA ALA A 156 1.09 -6.73 -23.54
C ALA A 156 -0.32 -6.21 -23.90
N LYS A 157 -0.55 -5.82 -25.17
CA LYS A 157 -1.88 -5.42 -25.67
C LYS A 157 -2.84 -6.61 -25.74
N GLU A 158 -2.37 -7.76 -26.19
CA GLU A 158 -3.12 -9.00 -26.29
C GLU A 158 -3.53 -9.52 -24.91
N TRP A 159 -2.60 -9.52 -23.94
CA TRP A 159 -2.90 -9.84 -22.54
C TRP A 159 -3.99 -8.92 -21.97
N LYS A 160 -3.91 -7.62 -22.26
CA LYS A 160 -4.92 -6.64 -21.81
C LYS A 160 -6.28 -6.88 -22.45
N GLN A 161 -6.34 -7.22 -23.74
CA GLN A 161 -7.59 -7.58 -24.41
C GLN A 161 -8.19 -8.87 -23.85
N ASN A 162 -7.37 -9.89 -23.60
CA ASN A 162 -7.84 -11.16 -23.06
C ASN A 162 -8.36 -11.01 -21.62
N ALA A 163 -7.69 -10.18 -20.80
CA ALA A 163 -8.16 -9.81 -19.47
C ALA A 163 -9.50 -9.03 -19.48
N LEU A 164 -9.72 -8.18 -20.49
CA LEU A 164 -11.01 -7.50 -20.68
C LEU A 164 -12.11 -8.47 -21.10
N ARG A 165 -11.81 -9.41 -22.01
CA ARG A 165 -12.76 -10.46 -22.43
C ARG A 165 -13.19 -11.33 -21.24
N GLY A 166 -12.24 -11.83 -20.44
CA GLY A 166 -12.57 -12.62 -19.24
C GLY A 166 -13.46 -11.89 -18.22
N ASN A 167 -13.31 -10.57 -18.07
CA ASN A 167 -14.20 -9.77 -17.21
C ASN A 167 -15.60 -9.59 -17.80
N VAL A 168 -15.73 -9.48 -19.12
CA VAL A 168 -17.02 -9.39 -19.81
C VAL A 168 -17.74 -10.74 -19.77
N ASP A 169 -17.03 -11.85 -20.01
CA ASP A 169 -17.57 -13.21 -19.98
C ASP A 169 -18.04 -13.59 -18.57
N GLY A 170 -17.28 -13.24 -17.54
CA GLY A 170 -17.68 -13.43 -16.14
C GLY A 170 -18.95 -12.63 -15.77
N LYS A 171 -19.11 -11.42 -16.31
CA LYS A 171 -20.30 -10.59 -16.11
C LYS A 171 -21.52 -11.14 -16.87
N GLN A 172 -21.31 -11.68 -18.07
CA GLN A 172 -22.36 -12.36 -18.83
C GLN A 172 -22.81 -13.66 -18.16
N GLN A 173 -21.89 -14.49 -17.67
CA GLN A 173 -22.24 -15.70 -16.91
C GLN A 173 -23.01 -15.36 -15.63
N GLN A 174 -22.64 -14.29 -14.92
CA GLN A 174 -23.36 -13.87 -13.72
C GLN A 174 -24.79 -13.38 -14.04
N GLN A 175 -25.00 -12.70 -15.17
CA GLN A 175 -26.34 -12.35 -15.64
C GLN A 175 -27.16 -13.57 -16.07
N GLN A 176 -26.55 -14.54 -16.78
CA GLN A 176 -27.23 -15.77 -17.18
C GLN A 176 -27.62 -16.64 -15.98
N GLN A 177 -26.74 -16.76 -14.99
CA GLN A 177 -27.05 -17.45 -13.72
C GLN A 177 -28.16 -16.73 -12.94
N GLY A 178 -28.18 -15.39 -12.95
CA GLY A 178 -29.27 -14.61 -12.35
C GLY A 178 -30.61 -14.86 -13.03
N LYS A 179 -30.65 -14.90 -14.38
CA LYS A 179 -31.86 -15.22 -15.15
C LYS A 179 -32.34 -16.65 -14.94
N GLN A 180 -31.43 -17.62 -14.86
CA GLN A 180 -31.80 -19.01 -14.56
C GLN A 180 -32.34 -19.20 -13.13
N GLN A 181 -31.82 -18.45 -12.15
CA GLN A 181 -32.36 -18.47 -10.78
C GLN A 181 -33.75 -17.83 -10.68
N GLN A 182 -34.00 -16.76 -11.44
CA GLN A 182 -35.33 -16.13 -11.53
C GLN A 182 -36.34 -17.03 -12.26
N GLY A 183 -35.94 -17.71 -13.34
CA GLY A 183 -36.80 -18.67 -14.05
C GLY A 183 -37.18 -19.89 -13.19
N LYS A 184 -36.24 -20.39 -12.37
CA LYS A 184 -36.53 -21.48 -11.41
C LYS A 184 -37.48 -21.05 -10.29
N GLN A 185 -37.41 -19.79 -9.82
CA GLN A 185 -38.38 -19.28 -8.85
C GLN A 185 -39.78 -19.12 -9.45
N GLN A 186 -39.91 -18.67 -10.71
CA GLN A 186 -41.22 -18.59 -11.38
C GLN A 186 -41.83 -19.98 -11.63
N GLN A 187 -41.03 -20.99 -12.00
CA GLN A 187 -41.53 -22.36 -12.17
C GLN A 187 -41.96 -23.02 -10.84
N GLN A 188 -41.27 -22.71 -9.72
CA GLN A 188 -41.66 -23.23 -8.39
C GLN A 188 -42.93 -22.58 -7.85
N LEU A 189 -43.17 -21.30 -8.16
CA LEU A 189 -44.42 -20.60 -7.82
C LEU A 189 -45.62 -21.07 -8.66
N ALA A 190 -45.40 -21.41 -9.95
CA ALA A 190 -46.45 -21.99 -10.79
C ALA A 190 -46.79 -23.45 -10.41
N GLY A 191 -45.80 -24.23 -9.94
CA GLY A 191 -45.99 -25.62 -9.51
C GLY A 191 -46.73 -25.79 -8.17
N SER A 192 -46.62 -24.82 -7.25
CA SER A 192 -47.31 -24.90 -5.95
C SER A 192 -48.82 -24.64 -6.04
N LYS A 193 -49.33 -24.08 -7.14
CA LYS A 193 -50.78 -23.84 -7.32
C LYS A 193 -51.57 -25.06 -7.81
N ARG A 194 -50.90 -26.19 -8.10
CA ARG A 194 -51.54 -27.45 -8.54
C ARG A 194 -51.47 -28.60 -7.53
N LYS A 195 -50.85 -28.39 -6.36
CA LYS A 195 -50.65 -29.45 -5.34
C LYS A 195 -51.42 -29.19 -4.04
N GLY A 196 -52.64 -28.65 -4.16
CA GLY A 196 -53.57 -28.37 -3.06
C GLY A 196 -54.86 -29.21 -3.12
N ALA A 197 -54.80 -30.42 -3.69
CA ALA A 197 -55.90 -31.39 -3.67
C ALA A 197 -55.29 -32.80 -3.65
N ALA A 198 -55.19 -33.38 -2.45
CA ALA A 198 -55.06 -34.81 -2.10
C ALA A 198 -54.12 -35.03 -0.90
N GLY A 199 -54.71 -35.23 0.29
CA GLY A 199 -54.64 -36.48 1.06
C GLY A 199 -53.31 -36.96 1.67
N GLU A 200 -53.31 -36.97 3.01
CA GLU A 200 -52.83 -38.01 3.94
C GLU A 200 -51.34 -38.26 4.26
N GLU A 201 -51.18 -38.63 5.53
CA GLU A 201 -49.99 -38.87 6.38
C GLU A 201 -49.78 -40.41 6.52
N PRO A 202 -48.83 -40.93 7.32
CA PRO A 202 -47.58 -41.54 6.89
C PRO A 202 -47.53 -43.09 7.03
N ALA A 203 -46.51 -43.74 6.46
CA ALA A 203 -46.22 -45.16 6.72
C ALA A 203 -44.73 -45.43 6.98
N ALA A 204 -44.51 -46.25 8.00
CA ALA A 204 -43.25 -46.74 8.54
C ALA A 204 -42.73 -48.02 7.82
N ALA A 205 -41.61 -48.55 8.33
CA ALA A 205 -40.84 -49.75 7.95
C ALA A 205 -39.80 -49.52 6.82
N GLY A 206 -38.51 -49.86 6.92
CA GLY A 206 -37.77 -50.75 7.81
C GLY A 206 -36.99 -51.75 6.96
N GLY A 207 -35.64 -51.78 7.00
CA GLY A 207 -34.89 -52.81 6.24
C GLY A 207 -33.38 -52.63 6.01
N LYS A 208 -32.60 -52.95 7.05
CA LYS A 208 -31.34 -53.74 7.08
C LYS A 208 -30.15 -53.49 6.12
N GLN A 209 -29.02 -53.15 6.77
CA GLN A 209 -27.70 -53.84 6.80
C GLN A 209 -26.87 -53.99 5.51
N ALA A 210 -25.68 -53.35 5.48
CA ALA A 210 -24.39 -54.03 5.33
C ALA A 210 -23.22 -53.10 5.73
N LYS A 211 -22.34 -53.61 6.62
CA LYS A 211 -21.00 -53.11 6.97
C LYS A 211 -19.97 -53.94 6.16
N PRO A 212 -18.74 -53.47 5.94
CA PRO A 212 -17.64 -53.74 6.91
C PRO A 212 -16.85 -52.46 7.26
N GLN A 213 -16.44 -52.24 8.51
CA GLN A 213 -15.17 -52.70 9.13
C GLN A 213 -13.94 -52.19 8.34
N ALA A 214 -12.94 -51.52 8.92
CA ALA A 214 -12.42 -51.64 10.27
C ALA A 214 -11.52 -50.44 10.67
N GLN A 215 -11.51 -50.18 11.99
CA GLN A 215 -10.36 -49.82 12.86
C GLN A 215 -9.57 -48.53 12.56
N GLY A 216 -9.21 -47.70 13.53
CA GLY A 216 -9.35 -47.63 14.98
C GLY A 216 -9.10 -46.15 15.35
N GLN A 217 -8.95 -45.67 16.58
CA GLN A 217 -9.10 -46.12 17.96
C GLN A 217 -8.94 -44.82 18.78
N GLY A 218 -9.56 -44.77 19.97
CA GLY A 218 -9.23 -43.83 21.05
C GLY A 218 -9.76 -42.40 20.86
N GLN A 219 -10.95 -42.04 21.36
CA GLN A 219 -11.24 -41.71 22.77
C GLN A 219 -10.19 -40.73 23.36
N GLY A 220 -10.52 -39.55 23.85
CA GLY A 220 -11.81 -39.00 24.23
C GLY A 220 -11.68 -38.37 25.61
N ALA A 221 -11.58 -37.03 25.63
CA ALA A 221 -11.91 -36.13 26.75
C ALA A 221 -11.06 -36.30 28.06
N LYS A 222 -10.71 -35.27 28.83
CA LYS A 222 -11.51 -34.15 29.35
C LYS A 222 -10.58 -33.03 29.85
N LYS A 223 -11.06 -31.79 29.72
CA LYS A 223 -11.02 -30.67 30.69
C LYS A 223 -9.81 -30.60 31.66
N ALA A 224 -9.02 -29.53 31.54
CA ALA A 224 -8.47 -28.83 32.70
C ALA A 224 -8.20 -27.35 32.38
N ARG A 225 -8.86 -26.51 33.17
CA ARG A 225 -8.65 -25.08 33.40
C ARG A 225 -7.31 -24.89 34.13
N ARG A 226 -6.46 -23.98 33.69
CA ARG A 226 -5.41 -23.27 34.46
C ARG A 226 -4.88 -22.12 33.58
N GLU A 227 -5.37 -20.90 33.76
CA GLU A 227 -4.90 -19.86 34.71
C GLU A 227 -3.55 -19.27 34.24
N ASP A 228 -3.58 -17.97 33.91
CA ASP A 228 -2.42 -17.12 33.65
C ASP A 228 -1.43 -17.16 34.82
N PRO A 229 -0.11 -17.14 34.58
CA PRO A 229 0.83 -16.68 35.57
C PRO A 229 1.16 -15.20 35.32
N THR A 230 0.45 -14.36 36.08
CA THR A 230 0.97 -13.08 36.57
C THR A 230 2.27 -13.28 37.33
N ALA A 231 3.17 -12.31 37.14
CA ALA A 231 4.41 -12.02 37.86
C ALA A 231 4.61 -12.63 39.27
N ALA A 232 5.80 -13.19 39.52
CA ALA A 232 6.81 -12.68 40.45
C ALA A 232 8.00 -13.64 40.62
N GLY A 233 9.22 -13.05 40.70
CA GLY A 233 10.51 -13.52 41.29
C GLY A 233 10.90 -15.01 41.19
N GLY A 234 12.07 -15.42 40.72
CA GLY A 234 13.38 -14.79 40.65
C GLY A 234 14.41 -15.77 41.24
N ALA A 235 15.41 -16.21 40.46
CA ALA A 235 16.76 -16.61 40.92
C ALA A 235 17.59 -17.24 39.76
N GLY A 236 18.70 -16.56 39.42
CA GLY A 236 20.00 -17.16 39.13
C GLY A 236 20.27 -17.89 37.80
N SER A 237 21.04 -17.27 36.91
CA SER A 237 22.43 -17.67 36.60
C SER A 237 22.99 -16.88 35.39
N GLY A 238 24.26 -16.49 35.49
CA GLY A 238 24.91 -15.44 34.70
C GLY A 238 25.17 -15.72 33.22
N GLY A 239 25.42 -14.62 32.48
CA GLY A 239 25.92 -14.64 31.11
C GLY A 239 25.72 -13.32 30.37
N GLU A 240 26.77 -12.49 30.34
CA GLU A 240 27.06 -11.38 29.40
C GLU A 240 26.10 -10.17 29.34
N GLU A 241 26.59 -9.05 29.86
CA GLU A 241 25.96 -7.73 29.83
C GLU A 241 25.94 -7.14 28.41
N GLN A 242 24.81 -7.32 27.71
CA GLN A 242 24.38 -6.32 26.72
C GLN A 242 23.60 -5.24 27.47
N PRO A 243 23.78 -3.94 27.17
CA PRO A 243 22.95 -2.89 27.76
C PRO A 243 21.51 -3.09 27.30
N ASP A 244 20.71 -3.65 28.20
CA ASP A 244 19.29 -3.93 28.04
C ASP A 244 18.55 -2.58 28.13
N PHE A 245 18.41 -1.89 26.99
CA PHE A 245 17.60 -0.66 26.91
C PHE A 245 16.13 -1.02 27.09
N LYS A 246 15.73 -1.20 28.35
CA LYS A 246 14.32 -1.24 28.75
C LYS A 246 13.81 0.18 28.65
N PHE A 247 13.20 0.51 27.51
CA PHE A 247 12.33 1.68 27.46
C PHE A 247 11.30 1.51 28.56
N ALA A 248 11.29 2.42 29.52
CA ALA A 248 10.23 2.51 30.49
C ALA A 248 8.91 2.44 29.72
N ARG A 249 8.05 1.47 30.05
CA ARG A 249 6.67 1.49 29.61
C ARG A 249 6.07 2.74 30.25
N ILE A 250 6.11 3.85 29.51
CA ILE A 250 5.38 5.04 29.88
C ILE A 250 3.92 4.61 29.84
N GLU A 251 3.35 4.32 31.00
CA GLU A 251 1.92 4.39 31.21
C GLU A 251 1.57 5.87 31.04
N VAL A 252 1.42 6.27 29.77
CA VAL A 252 0.67 7.45 29.45
C VAL A 252 -0.73 7.11 29.94
N GLU A 253 -1.10 7.64 31.10
CA GLU A 253 -2.48 7.88 31.49
C GLU A 253 -3.05 8.85 30.44
N GLU A 254 -3.32 8.29 29.26
CA GLU A 254 -3.91 8.98 28.13
C GLU A 254 -5.39 9.12 28.47
N GLY A 255 -5.68 10.14 29.30
CA GLY A 255 -7.00 10.73 29.35
C GLY A 255 -7.51 10.89 27.92
N GLY A 256 -8.60 10.18 27.61
CA GLY A 256 -9.33 10.36 26.35
C GLY A 256 -9.49 9.14 25.45
N ARG A 257 -9.00 7.94 25.78
CA ARG A 257 -9.48 6.74 25.08
C ARG A 257 -10.79 6.29 25.71
N HIS A 258 -11.91 6.67 25.07
CA HIS A 258 -13.27 6.21 25.39
C HIS A 258 -13.28 4.82 26.02
N GLY A 259 -13.74 4.78 27.26
CA GLY A 259 -13.63 3.62 28.14
C GLY A 259 -14.16 2.33 27.54
N LYS A 260 -13.71 1.23 28.16
CA LYS A 260 -14.19 -0.15 27.96
C LYS A 260 -15.73 -0.29 28.08
N ALA A 261 -16.45 0.73 28.55
CA ALA A 261 -17.89 0.77 28.78
C ALA A 261 -18.77 0.96 27.54
N GLY A 262 -18.20 1.23 26.34
CA GLY A 262 -18.98 1.47 25.12
C GLY A 262 -18.85 0.42 24.01
N ARG A 263 -18.09 -0.66 24.23
CA ARG A 263 -17.85 -1.65 23.16
C ARG A 263 -19.01 -2.64 23.09
N ARG A 264 -19.70 -2.62 21.96
CA ARG A 264 -20.72 -3.61 21.60
C ARG A 264 -20.16 -5.03 21.78
N PRO A 265 -20.95 -5.98 22.27
CA PRO A 265 -20.49 -7.35 22.46
C PRO A 265 -19.98 -7.94 21.14
N PRO A 266 -19.04 -8.89 21.18
CA PRO A 266 -18.48 -9.49 19.98
C PRO A 266 -19.59 -10.14 19.14
N LYS A 267 -19.45 -10.09 17.82
CA LYS A 267 -20.45 -10.59 16.87
C LYS A 267 -20.85 -12.05 17.07
N GLN A 268 -19.98 -12.86 17.67
CA GLN A 268 -20.27 -14.24 18.07
C GLN A 268 -21.29 -14.31 19.21
N VAL A 269 -21.20 -13.42 20.19
CA VAL A 269 -22.16 -13.32 21.30
C VAL A 269 -23.49 -12.79 20.79
N LEU A 270 -23.47 -11.77 19.93
CA LEU A 270 -24.67 -11.27 19.26
C LEU A 270 -25.37 -12.37 18.45
N LEU A 271 -24.61 -13.23 17.76
CA LEU A 271 -25.19 -14.35 17.01
C LEU A 271 -25.90 -15.34 17.92
N LYS A 272 -25.29 -15.69 19.06
CA LYS A 272 -25.91 -16.57 20.06
C LYS A 272 -27.16 -15.95 20.66
N GLN A 273 -27.12 -14.67 21.00
CA GLN A 273 -28.28 -13.95 21.53
C GLN A 273 -29.42 -13.86 20.50
N ALA A 274 -29.10 -13.60 19.23
CA ALA A 274 -30.07 -13.59 18.15
C ALA A 274 -30.70 -14.97 17.91
N GLU A 275 -29.90 -16.04 17.94
CA GLU A 275 -30.37 -17.41 17.80
C GLU A 275 -31.23 -17.84 18.99
N ALA A 276 -30.83 -17.48 20.22
CA ALA A 276 -31.62 -17.74 21.44
C ALA A 276 -32.96 -17.01 21.42
N LYS A 277 -32.98 -15.69 21.15
CA LYS A 277 -34.22 -14.92 21.01
C LYS A 277 -35.13 -15.50 19.94
N LYS A 278 -34.56 -15.92 18.80
CA LYS A 278 -35.33 -16.54 17.73
C LYS A 278 -35.93 -17.87 18.17
N ALA A 279 -35.16 -18.72 18.86
CA ALA A 279 -35.63 -19.99 19.38
C ALA A 279 -36.70 -19.81 20.47
N GLU A 280 -36.58 -18.83 21.35
CA GLU A 280 -37.58 -18.49 22.37
C GLU A 280 -38.90 -18.05 21.73
N LEU A 281 -38.85 -17.19 20.70
CA LEU A 281 -40.04 -16.77 19.97
C LEU A 281 -40.67 -17.90 19.16
N GLU A 282 -39.86 -18.81 18.60
CA GLU A 282 -40.34 -19.99 17.88
C GLU A 282 -40.97 -21.03 18.81
N ALA A 283 -40.43 -21.23 20.02
CA ALA A 283 -40.97 -22.16 21.00
C ALA A 283 -42.33 -21.71 21.59
N LEU A 284 -42.58 -20.40 21.66
CA LEU A 284 -43.84 -19.85 22.15
C LEU A 284 -44.81 -19.48 21.01
N ALA A 285 -44.44 -19.66 19.73
CA ALA A 285 -45.18 -19.15 18.58
C ALA A 285 -46.64 -19.63 18.49
N ASP A 286 -46.93 -20.82 19.00
CA ASP A 286 -48.26 -21.44 18.96
C ASP A 286 -49.21 -20.91 20.05
N THR A 287 -48.68 -20.16 21.02
CA THR A 287 -49.45 -19.54 22.11
C THR A 287 -49.77 -18.08 21.81
N GLU A 288 -50.95 -17.60 22.22
CA GLU A 288 -51.31 -16.17 22.11
C GLU A 288 -50.32 -15.28 22.88
N GLU A 289 -49.78 -15.77 24.00
CA GLU A 289 -48.72 -15.10 24.74
C GLU A 289 -47.42 -14.96 23.96
N GLY A 290 -47.06 -15.94 23.12
CA GLY A 290 -45.88 -15.87 22.28
C GLY A 290 -46.00 -14.85 21.17
N LYS A 291 -47.20 -14.70 20.58
CA LYS A 291 -47.50 -13.63 19.62
C LYS A 291 -47.39 -12.26 20.28
N ALA A 292 -47.92 -12.10 21.48
CA ALA A 292 -47.77 -10.86 22.26
C ALA A 292 -46.30 -10.56 22.61
N LYS A 293 -45.52 -11.56 23.05
CA LYS A 293 -44.07 -11.42 23.31
C LYS A 293 -43.27 -11.07 22.06
N ALA A 294 -43.61 -11.67 20.92
CA ALA A 294 -42.99 -11.35 19.62
C ALA A 294 -43.29 -9.90 19.21
N GLN A 295 -44.54 -9.44 19.36
CA GLN A 295 -44.93 -8.06 19.09
C GLN A 295 -44.22 -7.08 20.03
N GLN A 296 -44.15 -7.37 21.33
CA GLN A 296 -43.42 -6.55 22.30
C GLN A 296 -41.91 -6.49 21.97
N ALA A 297 -41.29 -7.61 21.61
CA ALA A 297 -39.89 -7.64 21.20
C ALA A 297 -39.66 -6.85 19.91
N ALA A 298 -40.56 -6.97 18.94
CA ALA A 298 -40.52 -6.21 17.69
C ALA A 298 -40.66 -4.70 17.94
N TRP A 299 -41.59 -4.28 18.80
CA TRP A 299 -41.77 -2.89 19.20
C TRP A 299 -40.56 -2.34 19.96
N LYS A 300 -40.01 -3.08 20.93
CA LYS A 300 -38.78 -2.68 21.64
C LYS A 300 -37.62 -2.51 20.66
N ALA A 301 -37.46 -3.42 19.70
CA ALA A 301 -36.43 -3.31 18.67
C ALA A 301 -36.69 -2.16 17.69
N ALA A 302 -37.94 -1.82 17.39
CA ALA A 302 -38.29 -0.65 16.57
C ALA A 302 -37.99 0.66 17.31
N LEU A 303 -38.34 0.75 18.60
CA LEU A 303 -38.02 1.88 19.47
C LEU A 303 -36.51 2.08 19.62
N ALA A 304 -35.74 1.01 19.82
CA ALA A 304 -34.28 1.08 19.87
C ALA A 304 -33.67 1.55 18.53
N ARG A 305 -34.22 1.13 17.39
CA ARG A 305 -33.78 1.65 16.08
C ARG A 305 -34.16 3.11 15.90
N ALA A 306 -35.35 3.52 16.33
CA ALA A 306 -35.84 4.89 16.25
C ALA A 306 -35.05 5.85 17.16
N SER A 307 -34.59 5.37 18.33
CA SER A 307 -33.70 6.11 19.22
C SER A 307 -32.27 6.26 18.68
N GLY A 308 -31.97 5.67 17.51
CA GLY A 308 -30.66 5.72 16.86
C GLY A 308 -29.71 4.59 17.29
N GLU A 309 -30.15 3.65 18.12
CA GLU A 309 -29.35 2.49 18.47
C GLU A 309 -29.22 1.55 17.27
N LYS A 310 -27.98 1.21 16.93
CA LYS A 310 -27.72 0.20 15.88
C LYS A 310 -28.11 -1.16 16.43
N VAL A 311 -29.24 -1.72 16.04
CA VAL A 311 -29.66 -3.07 16.46
C VAL A 311 -29.09 -4.13 15.50
N LEU A 312 -28.32 -5.10 16.03
CA LEU A 312 -27.64 -6.17 15.26
C LEU A 312 -28.22 -7.55 15.63
N ASP A 313 -29.47 -7.81 15.28
CA ASP A 313 -30.18 -9.02 15.71
C ASP A 313 -30.34 -10.09 14.60
N ASP A 314 -29.92 -9.82 13.36
CA ASP A 314 -30.14 -10.77 12.25
C ASP A 314 -29.10 -11.90 12.24
N PRO A 315 -29.46 -13.18 12.48
CA PRO A 315 -28.50 -14.27 12.56
C PRO A 315 -27.81 -14.54 11.22
N LYS A 316 -28.53 -14.40 10.10
CA LYS A 316 -27.97 -14.56 8.74
C LYS A 316 -26.91 -13.51 8.44
N LEU A 317 -27.11 -12.26 8.86
CA LEU A 317 -26.19 -11.17 8.59
C LEU A 317 -24.96 -11.25 9.49
N LEU A 318 -25.15 -11.61 10.76
CA LEU A 318 -24.06 -11.87 11.70
C LEU A 318 -23.15 -13.00 11.22
N ARG A 319 -23.70 -14.13 10.76
CA ARG A 319 -22.92 -15.22 10.15
C ARG A 319 -22.13 -14.76 8.92
N LYS A 320 -22.73 -13.96 8.03
CA LYS A 320 -22.02 -13.38 6.86
C LYS A 320 -20.90 -12.45 7.29
N SER A 321 -21.11 -11.62 8.32
CA SER A 321 -20.09 -10.70 8.82
C SER A 321 -18.89 -11.45 9.42
N LEU A 322 -19.13 -12.48 10.23
CA LEU A 322 -18.08 -13.34 10.80
C LEU A 322 -17.26 -14.02 9.70
N LYS A 323 -17.91 -14.52 8.64
CA LYS A 323 -17.21 -15.12 7.47
C LYS A 323 -16.36 -14.10 6.71
N ARG A 324 -16.79 -12.84 6.62
CA ARG A 324 -15.98 -11.78 5.99
C ARG A 324 -14.77 -11.43 6.85
N GLU A 325 -14.96 -11.34 8.16
CA GLU A 325 -13.88 -11.08 9.11
C GLU A 325 -12.85 -12.21 9.12
N SER A 326 -13.29 -13.48 9.12
CA SER A 326 -12.36 -14.62 9.04
C SER A 326 -11.51 -14.58 7.77
N LYS A 327 -12.14 -14.39 6.61
CA LYS A 327 -11.44 -14.24 5.32
C LYS A 327 -10.48 -13.06 5.31
N LEU A 328 -10.87 -11.94 5.91
CA LEU A 328 -10.02 -10.76 6.01
C LEU A 328 -8.79 -11.04 6.89
N ARG A 329 -8.99 -11.69 8.04
CA ARG A 329 -7.90 -12.13 8.93
C ARG A 329 -6.97 -13.13 8.26
N GLU A 330 -7.50 -14.07 7.48
CA GLU A 330 -6.69 -15.00 6.68
C GLU A 330 -5.86 -14.26 5.62
N LYS A 331 -6.46 -13.31 4.89
CA LYS A 331 -5.74 -12.48 3.90
C LYS A 331 -4.62 -11.68 4.57
N HIS A 332 -4.90 -11.06 5.71
CA HIS A 332 -3.89 -10.32 6.46
C HIS A 332 -2.81 -11.23 7.03
N GLY A 333 -3.17 -12.43 7.52
CA GLY A 333 -2.23 -13.43 8.00
C GLY A 333 -1.27 -13.90 6.90
N LYS A 334 -1.79 -14.23 5.71
CA LYS A 334 -0.98 -14.59 4.54
C LYS A 334 -0.07 -13.46 4.10
N ALA A 335 -0.62 -12.24 3.97
CA ALA A 335 0.18 -11.07 3.59
C ALA A 335 1.29 -10.76 4.63
N TRP A 336 1.04 -11.02 5.91
CA TRP A 336 2.07 -10.88 6.95
C TRP A 336 3.14 -11.97 6.82
N GLN A 337 2.75 -13.23 6.63
CA GLN A 337 3.68 -14.34 6.41
C GLN A 337 4.55 -14.11 5.18
N GLU A 338 3.97 -13.65 4.06
CA GLU A 338 4.71 -13.29 2.84
C GLU A 338 5.74 -12.17 3.09
N ARG A 339 5.37 -11.15 3.88
CA ARG A 339 6.31 -10.08 4.25
C ARG A 339 7.47 -10.61 5.08
N MET A 340 7.18 -11.46 6.07
CA MET A 340 8.21 -12.07 6.91
C MET A 340 9.12 -12.99 6.09
N ALA A 341 8.55 -13.80 5.19
CA ALA A 341 9.32 -14.67 4.29
C ALA A 341 10.23 -13.85 3.36
N ALA A 342 9.71 -12.79 2.73
CA ALA A 342 10.50 -11.90 1.88
C ALA A 342 11.62 -11.20 2.65
N GLN A 343 11.37 -10.80 3.92
CA GLN A 343 12.40 -10.23 4.78
C GLN A 343 13.51 -11.25 5.07
N GLN A 344 13.14 -12.48 5.43
CA GLN A 344 14.09 -13.57 5.71
C GLN A 344 14.88 -13.96 4.47
N GLU A 345 14.23 -14.06 3.30
CA GLU A 345 14.90 -14.31 2.02
C GLU A 345 15.90 -13.20 1.68
N ALA A 346 15.52 -11.93 1.85
CA ALA A 346 16.43 -10.81 1.62
C ALA A 346 17.63 -10.82 2.57
N GLN A 347 17.42 -11.21 3.84
CA GLN A 347 18.51 -11.40 4.80
C GLN A 347 19.42 -12.56 4.39
N ALA A 348 18.85 -13.72 4.07
CA ALA A 348 19.58 -14.90 3.61
C ALA A 348 20.37 -14.61 2.34
N ALA A 349 19.78 -13.95 1.34
CA ALA A 349 20.43 -13.57 0.09
C ALA A 349 21.62 -12.62 0.30
N ARG A 350 21.54 -11.71 1.29
CA ARG A 350 22.69 -10.86 1.67
C ARG A 350 23.78 -11.69 2.35
N GLN A 351 23.41 -12.63 3.22
CA GLN A 351 24.37 -13.51 3.88
C GLN A 351 25.04 -14.47 2.89
N THR A 352 24.31 -15.05 1.92
CA THR A 352 24.88 -15.92 0.88
C THR A 352 25.86 -15.15 0.01
N LYS A 353 25.48 -13.96 -0.49
CA LYS A 353 26.39 -13.07 -1.24
C LYS A 353 27.66 -12.75 -0.45
N ARG A 354 27.55 -12.52 0.86
CA ARG A 354 28.74 -12.29 1.71
C ARG A 354 29.60 -13.55 1.81
N LYS A 355 29.00 -14.72 2.00
CA LYS A 355 29.71 -16.02 2.05
C LYS A 355 30.43 -16.31 0.72
N GLU A 356 29.76 -16.10 -0.41
CA GLU A 356 30.31 -16.26 -1.76
C GLU A 356 31.50 -15.31 -2.00
N ASN A 357 31.36 -14.02 -1.66
CA ASN A 357 32.46 -13.06 -1.79
C ASN A 357 33.65 -13.42 -0.90
N LEU A 358 33.41 -13.91 0.32
CA LEU A 358 34.48 -14.38 1.21
C LEU A 358 35.13 -15.66 0.69
N ALA A 359 34.36 -16.57 0.10
CA ALA A 359 34.88 -17.78 -0.53
C ALA A 359 35.72 -17.44 -1.77
N ALA A 360 35.25 -16.54 -2.63
CA ALA A 360 36.00 -16.04 -3.79
C ALA A 360 37.31 -15.35 -3.35
N ARG A 361 37.28 -14.53 -2.29
CA ARG A 361 38.51 -13.95 -1.70
C ARG A 361 39.45 -15.00 -1.13
N ARG A 362 38.93 -16.12 -0.60
CA ARG A 362 39.76 -17.25 -0.15
C ARG A 362 40.39 -17.98 -1.34
N GLN A 363 39.62 -18.26 -2.39
CA GLN A 363 40.11 -18.93 -3.60
C GLN A 363 41.17 -18.11 -4.31
N THR A 364 40.92 -16.81 -4.57
CA THR A 364 41.93 -15.92 -5.18
C THR A 364 43.24 -15.86 -4.39
N LYS A 365 43.21 -15.92 -3.05
CA LYS A 365 44.43 -16.05 -2.24
C LYS A 365 45.14 -17.38 -2.44
N LEU A 366 44.40 -18.49 -2.56
CA LEU A 366 44.96 -19.80 -2.85
C LEU A 366 45.56 -19.85 -4.27
N ASP A 367 44.86 -19.30 -5.26
CA ASP A 367 45.31 -19.25 -6.66
C ASP A 367 46.56 -18.38 -6.80
N ASN A 368 46.60 -17.21 -6.14
CA ASN A 368 47.81 -16.39 -6.09
C ASN A 368 49.00 -17.11 -5.44
N LYS A 369 48.76 -17.96 -4.42
CA LYS A 369 49.80 -18.79 -3.81
C LYS A 369 50.25 -19.91 -4.75
N LYS A 370 49.34 -20.52 -5.53
CA LYS A 370 49.66 -21.52 -6.56
C LYS A 370 50.46 -20.88 -7.69
N ALA A 371 49.98 -19.78 -8.27
CA ALA A 371 50.65 -19.03 -9.32
C ALA A 371 52.05 -18.54 -8.89
N LYS A 372 52.24 -18.11 -7.63
CA LYS A 372 53.59 -17.79 -7.10
C LYS A 372 54.49 -19.02 -7.01
N ARG A 373 53.96 -20.19 -6.63
CA ARG A 373 54.71 -21.46 -6.60
C ARG A 373 55.09 -21.91 -8.01
N GLU A 374 54.13 -21.90 -8.94
CA GLU A 374 54.36 -22.21 -10.35
C GLU A 374 55.34 -21.22 -10.97
N LYS A 375 55.19 -19.91 -10.77
CA LYS A 375 56.17 -18.91 -11.26
C LYS A 375 57.56 -19.12 -10.67
N LYS A 376 57.69 -19.56 -9.42
CA LYS A 376 59.00 -19.93 -8.83
C LYS A 376 59.56 -21.21 -9.47
N LEU A 377 58.70 -22.19 -9.74
CA LEU A 377 59.07 -23.44 -10.38
C LEU A 377 59.43 -23.26 -11.87
N LEU A 378 58.77 -22.31 -12.55
CA LEU A 378 58.95 -21.98 -13.96
C LEU A 378 59.92 -20.81 -14.19
N ARG A 379 60.47 -20.19 -13.13
CA ARG A 379 61.49 -19.14 -13.26
C ARG A 379 62.77 -19.80 -13.82
N PRO A 380 63.25 -19.38 -15.00
CA PRO A 380 64.53 -19.87 -15.50
C PRO A 380 65.62 -19.40 -14.53
N GLY A 381 66.29 -20.35 -13.88
CA GLY A 381 67.48 -20.07 -13.10
C GLY A 381 68.67 -19.73 -13.99
N PHE A 382 69.82 -19.49 -13.37
CA PHE A 382 71.10 -19.19 -14.04
C PHE A 382 71.57 -20.28 -15.03
N GLU A 383 71.01 -21.50 -14.97
CA GLU A 383 71.30 -22.61 -15.90
C GLU A 383 70.21 -22.85 -16.97
N GLY A 384 69.16 -22.02 -17.03
CA GLY A 384 68.03 -22.29 -17.91
C GLY A 384 67.16 -23.46 -17.45
N ARG A 385 65.98 -23.60 -18.06
CA ARG A 385 64.95 -24.58 -17.71
C ARG A 385 65.45 -26.00 -18.01
N LYS A 386 65.89 -26.78 -17.01
CA LYS A 386 66.18 -28.22 -17.15
C LYS A 386 64.88 -28.97 -17.45
N GLU A 387 64.59 -29.13 -18.74
CA GLU A 387 63.42 -29.87 -19.23
C GLU A 387 63.58 -31.40 -19.13
N GLY A 388 64.67 -31.91 -18.54
CA GLY A 388 65.03 -33.33 -18.64
C GLY A 388 65.45 -34.08 -17.37
N PHE A 389 65.35 -33.53 -16.14
CA PHE A 389 65.81 -34.29 -14.96
C PHE A 389 64.78 -35.27 -14.37
N ILE A 390 63.55 -35.29 -14.88
CA ILE A 390 62.66 -36.44 -14.66
C ILE A 390 62.79 -37.32 -15.90
N ALA A 391 63.90 -38.06 -15.94
CA ALA A 391 64.11 -39.12 -16.91
C ALA A 391 62.93 -40.10 -16.84
N THR A 392 62.28 -40.28 -17.97
CA THR A 392 61.57 -41.49 -18.35
C THR A 392 62.36 -42.71 -17.86
N GLY A 393 61.73 -43.56 -17.04
CA GLY A 393 62.32 -44.83 -16.64
C GLY A 393 62.76 -45.63 -17.88
N PRO A 394 63.94 -46.28 -17.86
CA PRO A 394 64.47 -46.95 -19.04
C PRO A 394 63.61 -48.15 -19.38
N ALA A 395 62.93 -48.08 -20.52
CA ALA A 395 62.53 -49.27 -21.27
C ALA A 395 63.75 -49.76 -22.06
N GLY A 396 64.24 -50.97 -21.75
CA GLY A 396 65.10 -51.75 -22.66
C GLY A 396 66.32 -52.41 -22.03
N GLY A 397 66.36 -53.75 -22.10
CA GLY A 397 67.51 -54.63 -21.82
C GLY A 397 67.16 -55.63 -20.71
N GLY A 398 66.97 -56.92 -20.93
CA GLY A 398 67.63 -57.80 -21.88
C GLY A 398 68.66 -58.68 -21.14
N SER A 399 68.37 -59.97 -21.09
CA SER A 399 69.28 -61.11 -20.87
C SER A 399 69.23 -61.89 -19.54
N LYS A 400 69.07 -63.20 -19.77
CA LYS A 400 69.40 -64.41 -18.99
C LYS A 400 68.41 -64.91 -17.93
#